data_AF-A0A4R4YRK0-F1
#
_entry.id   AF-A0A4R4YRK0-F1
#
_cell.length_a   1.000
_cell.length_b   1.000
_cell.length_c   1.000
_cell.angle_alpha   90.00
_cell.angle_beta   90.00
_cell.angle_gamma   90.00
#
_symmetry.space_group_name_H-M   'P 1'
#
loop_
_entity.id
_entity.type
_entity.pdbx_description
1 polymer ?
#
loop_
_entity_poly.entity_id
_entity_poly.type
_entity_poly.pdbx_seq_one_letter_code
_entity_poly.pdbx_strand_id
1 'polypeptide(L)'
;MLTPRHQALLMTLAGMTVGVAVFGIALAINGSGDDDKRATDVVTSQTTPSTTPRGDGLQADSLQFAAQTFGTNRAPVSADVPTTWRATHDGERPRFQDPSGVWQIRFDTRGSSKSPERQVSDRERSIKESQLSVLSRDNGTLIYTYVDGARGPRMGLSRWVPTAAGGDTAVEITVGGRPQDEAALRAVLERATHSLQVSEAGNRPS
;
A
#
# COMPACT_ATOMS: atom_id res chain seq x y z
N MET A 1 33.25 29.25 -43.06
CA MET A 1 33.63 27.90 -42.58
C MET A 1 32.35 27.10 -42.40
N LEU A 2 32.35 25.87 -42.93
CA LEU A 2 31.17 25.01 -43.12
C LEU A 2 30.59 24.48 -41.79
N THR A 3 29.26 24.43 -41.70
CA THR A 3 28.52 23.46 -40.87
C THR A 3 28.50 22.07 -41.55
N PRO A 4 28.40 20.99 -40.76
CA PRO A 4 27.18 20.16 -40.80
C PRO A 4 26.72 19.75 -39.38
N ARG A 5 25.42 19.88 -39.04
CA ARG A 5 24.32 18.91 -39.23
C ARG A 5 24.58 17.53 -38.65
N HIS A 6 23.83 17.17 -37.60
CA HIS A 6 23.22 15.84 -37.48
C HIS A 6 21.78 15.96 -36.96
N GLN A 7 20.86 15.78 -37.91
CA GLN A 7 19.49 15.31 -37.71
C GLN A 7 19.49 13.78 -37.62
N ALA A 8 18.50 13.23 -36.91
CA ALA A 8 17.87 11.89 -37.01
C ALA A 8 17.58 11.39 -35.57
N LEU A 9 16.46 10.75 -35.24
CA LEU A 9 15.55 9.97 -36.06
C LEU A 9 14.20 9.88 -35.32
N LEU A 10 13.10 10.24 -35.97
CA LEU A 10 11.76 9.77 -35.61
C LEU A 10 11.71 8.28 -35.97
N MET A 11 11.39 7.41 -35.00
CA MET A 11 10.89 6.07 -35.31
C MET A 11 9.43 5.97 -34.88
N THR A 12 8.55 6.08 -35.87
CA THR A 12 7.20 5.54 -35.85
C THR A 12 7.33 4.02 -35.95
N LEU A 13 7.05 3.29 -34.86
CA LEU A 13 6.79 1.86 -34.95
C LEU A 13 5.29 1.62 -34.81
N ALA A 14 4.62 1.57 -35.96
CA ALA A 14 3.34 0.89 -36.09
C ALA A 14 3.60 -0.61 -36.01
N GLY A 15 3.20 -1.23 -34.90
CA GLY A 15 3.19 -2.69 -34.74
C GLY A 15 1.76 -3.15 -34.56
N MET A 16 1.09 -3.52 -35.65
CA MET A 16 -0.13 -4.33 -35.60
C MET A 16 0.22 -5.70 -35.02
N THR A 17 -0.24 -6.00 -33.81
CA THR A 17 -0.33 -7.39 -33.36
C THR A 17 -1.76 -7.87 -33.59
N VAL A 18 -1.90 -8.71 -34.61
CA VAL A 18 -3.07 -9.57 -34.83
C VAL A 18 -3.13 -10.56 -33.67
N GLY A 19 -4.00 -10.29 -32.71
CA GLY A 19 -4.33 -11.25 -31.65
C GLY A 19 -5.21 -12.34 -32.23
N VAL A 20 -4.63 -13.52 -32.42
CA VAL A 20 -5.31 -14.75 -32.83
C VAL A 20 -6.41 -15.06 -31.80
N ALA A 21 -7.67 -15.02 -32.22
CA ALA A 21 -8.77 -15.56 -31.43
C ALA A 21 -8.79 -17.08 -31.60
N VAL A 22 -8.37 -17.82 -30.57
CA VAL A 22 -8.62 -19.25 -30.48
C VAL A 22 -10.08 -19.41 -30.04
N PHE A 23 -10.97 -19.58 -31.00
CA PHE A 23 -12.33 -20.06 -30.75
C PHE A 23 -12.25 -21.57 -30.47
N GLY A 24 -12.33 -21.95 -29.20
CA GLY A 24 -12.58 -23.33 -28.81
C GLY A 24 -14.02 -23.70 -29.17
N ILE A 25 -14.20 -24.49 -30.23
CA ILE A 25 -15.46 -25.17 -30.53
C ILE A 25 -15.56 -26.34 -29.55
N ALA A 26 -16.51 -26.28 -28.61
CA ALA A 26 -16.93 -27.47 -27.87
C ALA A 26 -17.93 -28.25 -28.74
N LEU A 27 -17.45 -29.32 -29.39
CA LEU A 27 -18.28 -30.37 -29.97
C LEU A 27 -18.87 -31.19 -28.82
N ALA A 28 -20.19 -31.13 -28.62
CA ALA A 28 -20.89 -32.13 -27.81
C ALA A 28 -21.24 -33.32 -28.73
N ILE A 29 -20.60 -34.47 -28.50
CA ILE A 29 -20.88 -35.73 -29.20
C ILE A 29 -21.16 -36.83 -28.17
N ASN A 30 -22.35 -37.45 -28.33
CA ASN A 30 -22.86 -38.72 -27.80
C ASN A 30 -23.12 -38.83 -26.29
N GLY A 31 -24.15 -39.52 -25.80
CA GLY A 31 -24.99 -40.57 -26.41
C GLY A 31 -24.90 -41.83 -25.56
N SER A 32 -25.97 -42.10 -24.80
CA SER A 32 -26.46 -43.36 -24.17
C SER A 32 -25.47 -44.46 -23.74
N GLY A 33 -25.43 -44.76 -22.44
CA GLY A 33 -24.91 -46.02 -21.87
C GLY A 33 -24.81 -46.00 -20.34
N ASP A 34 -25.43 -46.98 -19.68
CA ASP A 34 -25.52 -47.22 -18.23
C ASP A 34 -24.17 -47.51 -17.52
N ASP A 35 -24.24 -47.46 -16.18
CA ASP A 35 -23.30 -47.96 -15.15
C ASP A 35 -22.20 -47.02 -14.55
N ASP A 36 -22.49 -46.62 -13.31
CA ASP A 36 -21.64 -46.57 -12.11
C ASP A 36 -20.14 -46.18 -12.24
N LYS A 37 -19.81 -44.95 -11.84
CA LYS A 37 -18.78 -44.58 -10.81
C LYS A 37 -18.24 -43.15 -10.97
N ARG A 38 -18.20 -42.44 -9.82
CA ARG A 38 -17.37 -41.27 -9.49
C ARG A 38 -17.45 -40.04 -10.41
N ALA A 39 -18.32 -39.10 -10.04
CA ALA A 39 -18.15 -37.70 -10.39
C ALA A 39 -16.85 -37.17 -9.76
N THR A 40 -15.84 -36.91 -10.60
CA THR A 40 -14.74 -36.00 -10.27
C THR A 40 -15.11 -34.66 -10.89
N ASP A 41 -15.63 -33.78 -10.04
CA ASP A 41 -16.02 -32.42 -10.40
C ASP A 41 -14.75 -31.59 -10.60
N VAL A 42 -14.36 -31.37 -11.86
CA VAL A 42 -13.25 -30.48 -12.20
C VAL A 42 -13.80 -29.05 -12.22
N VAL A 43 -13.76 -28.41 -11.05
CA VAL A 43 -13.99 -26.97 -10.92
C VAL A 43 -12.91 -26.24 -11.70
N THR A 44 -13.23 -25.81 -12.92
CA THR A 44 -12.38 -24.94 -13.72
C THR A 44 -12.64 -23.51 -13.25
N SER A 45 -11.91 -23.05 -12.23
CA SER A 45 -11.88 -21.63 -11.87
C SER A 45 -11.15 -20.86 -12.96
N GLN A 46 -11.91 -20.27 -13.87
CA GLN A 46 -11.41 -19.39 -14.92
C GLN A 46 -11.05 -18.04 -14.29
N THR A 47 -9.77 -17.82 -13.98
CA THR A 47 -9.26 -16.53 -13.50
C THR A 47 -9.25 -15.54 -14.66
N THR A 48 -10.20 -14.61 -14.69
CA THR A 48 -10.22 -13.53 -15.68
C THR A 48 -9.07 -12.56 -15.39
N PRO A 49 -8.11 -12.33 -16.30
CA PRO A 49 -7.10 -11.29 -16.10
C PRO A 49 -7.76 -9.92 -16.23
N SER A 50 -7.71 -9.12 -15.16
CA SER A 50 -8.14 -7.73 -15.18
C SER A 50 -7.11 -6.87 -15.92
N THR A 51 -7.37 -6.57 -17.19
CA THR A 51 -6.67 -5.51 -17.95
C THR A 51 -7.35 -4.17 -17.69
N THR A 52 -7.05 -3.53 -16.56
CA THR A 52 -7.23 -2.08 -16.42
C THR A 52 -5.95 -1.38 -16.91
N PRO A 53 -6.03 -0.32 -17.73
CA PRO A 53 -4.87 0.47 -18.11
C PRO A 53 -4.16 0.99 -16.86
N ARG A 54 -2.91 0.57 -16.68
CA ARG A 54 -2.06 0.90 -15.53
C ARG A 54 -1.67 2.38 -15.61
N GLY A 55 -2.49 3.26 -15.02
CA GLY A 55 -2.19 4.69 -14.94
C GLY A 55 -1.01 5.01 -14.02
N ASP A 56 -0.54 6.27 -14.04
CA ASP A 56 0.59 6.83 -13.25
C ASP A 56 0.40 6.77 -11.70
N GLY A 57 -0.55 5.97 -11.22
CA GLY A 57 -0.87 5.74 -9.81
C GLY A 57 -0.10 4.55 -9.22
N LEU A 58 0.08 4.56 -7.90
CA LEU A 58 0.62 3.42 -7.17
C LEU A 58 -0.34 2.24 -7.29
N GLN A 59 0.16 1.09 -7.76
CA GLN A 59 -0.67 -0.11 -7.97
C GLN A 59 -0.45 -1.09 -6.82
N ALA A 60 -1.51 -1.44 -6.09
CA ALA A 60 -1.44 -2.32 -4.93
C ALA A 60 -0.77 -3.67 -5.27
N ASP A 61 -1.18 -4.30 -6.37
CA ASP A 61 -0.69 -5.62 -6.79
C ASP A 61 0.77 -5.64 -7.28
N SER A 62 1.36 -4.46 -7.49
CA SER A 62 2.77 -4.33 -7.87
C SER A 62 3.73 -4.23 -6.68
N LEU A 63 3.18 -4.05 -5.47
CA LEU A 63 3.98 -3.86 -4.26
C LEU A 63 4.53 -5.20 -3.78
N GLN A 64 5.85 -5.26 -3.65
CA GLN A 64 6.54 -6.32 -2.91
C GLN A 64 6.98 -5.76 -1.58
N PHE A 65 6.98 -6.60 -0.55
CA PHE A 65 7.26 -6.19 0.82
C PHE A 65 8.41 -7.00 1.42
N ALA A 66 9.17 -6.35 2.29
CA ALA A 66 10.16 -7.01 3.13
C ALA A 66 10.17 -6.40 4.53
N ALA A 67 10.45 -7.25 5.52
CA ALA A 67 10.60 -6.82 6.89
C ALA A 67 11.75 -5.80 7.01
N GLN A 68 11.50 -4.73 7.74
CA GLN A 68 12.50 -3.76 8.17
C GLN A 68 12.47 -3.69 9.69
N THR A 69 13.66 -3.65 10.30
CA THR A 69 13.82 -3.47 11.75
C THR A 69 14.26 -2.04 12.02
N PHE A 70 13.64 -1.42 13.02
CA PHE A 70 13.86 -0.05 13.45
C PHE A 70 13.56 0.08 14.96
N GLY A 71 13.53 1.30 15.49
CA GLY A 71 13.43 1.56 16.92
C GLY A 71 14.81 1.68 17.56
N THR A 72 14.92 1.31 18.83
CA THR A 72 16.19 1.33 19.57
C THR A 72 16.74 -0.09 19.72
N ASN A 73 18.03 -0.23 20.00
CA ASN A 73 18.63 -1.54 20.29
C ASN A 73 17.98 -2.26 21.48
N ARG A 74 17.31 -1.52 22.39
CA ARG A 74 16.65 -2.09 23.57
C ARG A 74 15.19 -2.47 23.30
N ALA A 75 14.55 -1.79 22.35
CA ALA A 75 13.18 -2.02 21.95
C ALA A 75 13.09 -2.01 20.42
N PRO A 76 13.61 -3.07 19.75
CA PRO A 76 13.49 -3.18 18.32
C PRO A 76 12.02 -3.42 17.95
N VAL A 77 11.62 -2.81 16.84
CA VAL A 77 10.33 -2.99 16.20
C VAL A 77 10.59 -3.40 14.77
N SER A 78 9.80 -4.32 14.24
CA SER A 78 9.86 -4.66 12.82
C SER A 78 8.49 -4.61 12.16
N ALA A 79 8.46 -4.21 10.89
CA ALA A 79 7.27 -4.26 10.06
C ALA A 79 7.68 -4.42 8.59
N ASP A 80 6.78 -4.98 7.79
CA ASP A 80 6.94 -5.04 6.35
C ASP A 80 6.71 -3.66 5.71
N VAL A 81 7.65 -3.24 4.85
CA VAL A 81 7.51 -2.05 4.01
C VAL A 81 7.79 -2.42 2.55
N PRO A 82 7.34 -1.60 1.58
CA PRO A 82 7.63 -1.86 0.18
C PRO A 82 9.14 -1.93 -0.12
N THR A 83 9.60 -2.97 -0.81
CA THR A 83 11.03 -3.24 -1.07
C THR A 83 11.73 -2.17 -1.90
N THR A 84 10.97 -1.43 -2.70
CA THR A 84 11.46 -0.33 -3.52
C THR A 84 11.59 0.98 -2.75
N TRP A 85 11.01 1.07 -1.55
CA TRP A 85 11.08 2.27 -0.72
C TRP A 85 12.36 2.28 0.09
N ARG A 86 12.92 3.46 0.33
CA ARG A 86 14.20 3.66 1.00
C ARG A 86 14.00 4.40 2.31
N ALA A 87 14.74 3.97 3.33
CA ALA A 87 14.78 4.68 4.60
C ALA A 87 15.38 6.09 4.38
N THR A 88 14.67 7.11 4.85
CA THR A 88 15.12 8.51 4.86
C THR A 88 15.33 9.03 6.27
N HIS A 89 14.78 8.32 7.26
CA HIS A 89 14.94 8.56 8.70
C HIS A 89 14.95 7.19 9.40
N ASP A 90 15.65 7.09 10.53
CA ASP A 90 15.84 5.88 11.32
C ASP A 90 15.39 6.08 12.79
N GLY A 91 15.79 5.15 13.67
CA GLY A 91 15.49 5.19 15.10
C GLY A 91 14.02 4.93 15.40
N GLU A 92 13.47 5.68 16.37
CA GLU A 92 12.08 5.52 16.84
C GLU A 92 11.03 6.18 15.95
N ARG A 93 11.45 6.95 14.94
CA ARG A 93 10.55 7.62 13.99
C ARG A 93 10.97 7.37 12.54
N PRO A 94 11.17 6.10 12.14
CA PRO A 94 11.70 5.79 10.84
C PRO A 94 10.71 6.18 9.76
N ARG A 95 11.24 6.54 8.59
CA ARG A 95 10.44 6.91 7.41
C ARG A 95 11.02 6.21 6.19
N PHE A 96 10.15 5.55 5.45
CA PHE A 96 10.47 4.93 4.17
C PHE A 96 9.69 5.64 3.07
N GLN A 97 10.39 5.96 1.98
CA GLN A 97 9.84 6.77 0.89
C GLN A 97 10.14 6.11 -0.44
N ASP A 98 9.19 6.18 -1.37
CA ASP A 98 9.38 5.65 -2.72
C ASP A 98 10.41 6.49 -3.51
N PRO A 99 10.95 5.96 -4.62
CA PRO A 99 11.93 6.68 -5.44
C PRO A 99 11.46 8.03 -6.00
N SER A 100 10.15 8.21 -6.26
CA SER A 100 9.59 9.48 -6.73
C SER A 100 9.40 10.51 -5.62
N GLY A 101 9.43 10.07 -4.36
CA GLY A 101 9.19 10.89 -3.20
C GLY A 101 7.71 11.20 -2.92
N VAL A 102 6.78 10.66 -3.70
CA VAL A 102 5.34 10.94 -3.60
C VAL A 102 4.69 10.12 -2.50
N TRP A 103 5.12 8.86 -2.32
CA TRP A 103 4.55 7.90 -1.39
C TRP A 103 5.51 7.60 -0.25
N GLN A 104 4.97 7.51 0.95
CA GLN A 104 5.78 7.26 2.14
C GLN A 104 5.00 6.50 3.21
N ILE A 105 5.73 5.79 4.05
CA ILE A 105 5.28 5.23 5.32
C ILE A 105 6.22 5.70 6.42
N ARG A 106 5.64 6.10 7.55
CA ARG A 106 6.36 6.51 8.76
C ARG A 106 5.82 5.71 9.93
N PHE A 107 6.72 5.37 10.84
CA PHE A 107 6.37 4.81 12.14
C PHE A 107 6.71 5.82 13.24
N ASP A 108 5.98 5.81 14.35
CA ASP A 108 6.37 6.43 15.61
C ASP A 108 6.27 5.37 16.70
N THR A 109 7.42 4.87 17.16
CA THR A 109 7.52 3.75 18.10
C THR A 109 7.69 4.20 19.53
N ARG A 110 7.48 5.48 19.86
CA ARG A 110 7.63 5.98 21.25
C ARG A 110 6.44 5.65 22.15
N GLY A 111 5.37 5.12 21.57
CA GLY A 111 4.11 4.88 22.26
C GLY A 111 3.44 6.16 22.77
N SER A 112 2.31 5.97 23.45
CA SER A 112 1.55 7.04 24.10
C SER A 112 0.59 6.44 25.11
N SER A 113 0.40 7.11 26.24
CA SER A 113 -0.59 6.75 27.27
C SER A 113 -2.04 7.11 26.88
N LYS A 114 -2.28 7.37 25.59
CA LYS A 114 -3.59 7.72 25.04
C LYS A 114 -4.10 6.54 24.22
N SER A 115 -5.39 6.28 24.32
CA SER A 115 -6.03 5.27 23.48
C SER A 115 -5.96 5.64 22.00
N PRO A 116 -6.02 4.65 21.09
CA PRO A 116 -6.09 4.90 19.66
C PRO A 116 -7.17 5.90 19.25
N GLU A 117 -8.36 5.83 19.85
CA GLU A 117 -9.49 6.72 19.55
C GLU A 117 -9.20 8.16 19.97
N ARG A 118 -8.51 8.33 21.11
CA ARG A 118 -8.08 9.65 21.55
C ARG A 118 -6.99 10.20 20.63
N GLN A 119 -6.07 9.37 20.17
CA GLN A 119 -5.04 9.76 19.22
C GLN A 119 -5.61 10.16 17.85
N VAL A 120 -6.61 9.44 17.33
CA VAL A 120 -7.39 9.83 16.13
C VAL A 120 -7.93 11.25 16.29
N SER A 121 -8.63 11.49 17.40
CA SER A 121 -9.26 12.78 17.69
C SER A 121 -8.24 13.91 17.84
N ASP A 122 -7.12 13.65 18.51
CA ASP A 122 -6.05 14.62 18.71
C ASP A 122 -5.34 14.93 17.39
N ARG A 123 -5.09 13.91 16.56
CA ARG A 123 -4.44 14.05 15.25
C ARG A 123 -5.29 14.89 14.31
N GLU A 124 -6.58 14.60 14.22
CA GLU A 124 -7.50 15.38 13.39
C GLU A 124 -7.44 16.88 13.74
N ARG A 125 -7.54 17.22 15.04
CA ARG A 125 -7.47 18.62 15.49
C ARG A 125 -6.12 19.28 15.22
N SER A 126 -5.04 18.48 15.13
CA SER A 126 -3.68 18.96 14.88
C SER A 126 -3.40 19.29 13.41
N ILE A 127 -4.19 18.75 12.47
CA ILE A 127 -3.96 18.99 11.03
C ILE A 127 -4.41 20.41 10.69
N LYS A 128 -3.45 21.23 10.24
CA LYS A 128 -3.66 22.63 9.84
C LYS A 128 -3.41 22.79 8.33
N GLU A 129 -4.10 21.96 7.55
CA GLU A 129 -3.99 21.93 6.10
C GLU A 129 -5.23 22.51 5.44
N SER A 130 -5.05 23.08 4.24
CA SER A 130 -6.17 23.63 3.48
C SER A 130 -7.07 22.51 2.93
N GLN A 131 -8.38 22.75 2.90
CA GLN A 131 -9.37 21.80 2.39
C GLN A 131 -9.28 20.39 3.03
N LEU A 132 -8.98 20.33 4.33
CA LEU A 132 -9.01 19.07 5.09
C LEU A 132 -10.40 18.42 4.98
N SER A 133 -10.43 17.16 4.53
CA SER A 133 -11.62 16.32 4.50
C SER A 133 -11.32 14.99 5.17
N VAL A 134 -12.05 14.67 6.23
CA VAL A 134 -11.91 13.38 6.93
C VAL A 134 -12.88 12.37 6.31
N LEU A 135 -12.33 11.24 5.87
CA LEU A 135 -13.07 10.17 5.19
C LEU A 135 -13.51 9.05 6.14
N SER A 136 -12.70 8.72 7.15
CA SER A 136 -13.02 7.68 8.16
C SER A 136 -12.21 7.89 9.44
N ARG A 137 -12.75 7.39 10.57
CA ARG A 137 -12.18 7.45 11.94
C ARG A 137 -12.19 6.09 12.65
N ASP A 138 -12.33 5.00 11.90
CA ASP A 138 -12.72 3.70 12.48
C ASP A 138 -11.52 2.91 12.98
N ASN A 139 -11.72 2.12 14.05
CA ASN A 139 -10.75 1.16 14.60
C ASN A 139 -9.34 1.75 14.80
N GLY A 140 -9.26 2.90 15.48
CA GLY A 140 -7.98 3.58 15.72
C GLY A 140 -7.29 4.04 14.43
N THR A 141 -8.04 4.25 13.34
CA THR A 141 -7.52 4.70 12.04
C THR A 141 -8.17 6.01 11.63
N LEU A 142 -7.37 6.99 11.22
CA LEU A 142 -7.81 8.25 10.62
C LEU A 142 -7.42 8.27 9.14
N ILE A 143 -8.41 8.44 8.27
CA ILE A 143 -8.21 8.57 6.81
C ILE A 143 -8.71 9.93 6.37
N TYR A 144 -7.87 10.68 5.69
CA TYR A 144 -8.15 12.07 5.35
C TYR A 144 -7.43 12.50 4.07
N THR A 145 -8.01 13.51 3.43
CA THR A 145 -7.39 14.25 2.33
C THR A 145 -7.22 15.71 2.69
N TYR A 146 -6.29 16.38 2.03
CA TYR A 146 -6.04 17.81 2.15
C TYR A 146 -5.36 18.34 0.90
N VAL A 147 -5.26 19.65 0.74
CA VAL A 147 -4.46 20.29 -0.32
C VAL A 147 -3.20 20.87 0.31
N ASP A 148 -2.06 20.34 -0.13
CA ASP A 148 -0.74 20.86 0.18
C ASP A 148 -0.37 21.95 -0.83
N GLY A 149 0.08 23.11 -0.33
CA GLY A 149 0.36 24.28 -1.17
C GLY A 149 1.46 24.07 -2.22
N ALA A 150 2.43 23.18 -1.96
CA ALA A 150 3.53 22.91 -2.90
C ALA A 150 3.29 21.66 -3.74
N ARG A 151 2.54 20.69 -3.19
CA ARG A 151 2.47 19.33 -3.71
C ARG A 151 1.09 18.93 -4.24
N GLY A 152 0.10 19.82 -4.14
CA GLY A 152 -1.27 19.61 -4.59
C GLY A 152 -2.08 18.71 -3.65
N PRO A 153 -3.15 18.05 -4.16
CA PRO A 153 -3.98 17.15 -3.37
C PRO A 153 -3.21 15.98 -2.76
N ARG A 154 -3.43 15.73 -1.47
CA ARG A 154 -2.75 14.70 -0.68
C ARG A 154 -3.74 13.89 0.14
N MET A 155 -3.32 12.67 0.44
CA MET A 155 -4.03 11.74 1.31
C MET A 155 -3.10 11.24 2.40
N GLY A 156 -3.63 11.14 3.62
CA GLY A 156 -2.98 10.54 4.77
C GLY A 156 -3.85 9.47 5.39
N LEU A 157 -3.22 8.37 5.79
CA LEU A 157 -3.83 7.30 6.57
C LEU A 157 -2.96 7.08 7.80
N SER A 158 -3.50 7.34 8.99
CA SER A 158 -2.79 7.14 10.26
C SER A 158 -3.52 6.08 11.08
N ARG A 159 -2.82 5.05 11.55
CA ARG A 159 -3.34 4.02 12.47
C ARG A 159 -2.53 4.02 13.75
N TRP A 160 -3.21 4.02 14.87
CA TRP A 160 -2.62 3.87 16.20
C TRP A 160 -2.88 2.44 16.69
N VAL A 161 -1.81 1.67 16.82
CA VAL A 161 -1.86 0.26 17.24
C VAL A 161 -1.85 0.22 18.77
N PRO A 162 -2.83 -0.43 19.42
CA PRO A 162 -2.87 -0.51 20.88
C PRO A 162 -1.74 -1.38 21.44
N THR A 163 -1.38 -1.17 22.71
CA THR A 163 -0.56 -2.12 23.46
C THR A 163 -1.32 -3.42 23.75
N ALA A 164 -0.61 -4.50 24.09
CA ALA A 164 -1.23 -5.78 24.46
C ALA A 164 -2.20 -5.69 25.65
N ALA A 165 -1.94 -4.78 26.60
CA ALA A 165 -2.81 -4.52 27.75
C ALA A 165 -4.08 -3.72 27.38
N GLY A 166 -4.17 -3.19 26.16
CA GLY A 166 -5.22 -2.26 25.75
C GLY A 166 -5.08 -0.86 26.37
N GLY A 167 -5.93 0.08 25.94
CA GLY A 167 -6.03 1.42 26.51
C GLY A 167 -4.94 2.43 26.12
N ASP A 168 -3.70 1.97 25.91
CA ASP A 168 -2.56 2.77 25.45
C ASP A 168 -2.19 2.45 24.00
N THR A 169 -1.46 3.35 23.35
CA THR A 169 -0.93 3.16 21.99
C THR A 169 0.54 2.72 22.04
N ALA A 170 0.87 1.63 21.35
CA ALA A 170 2.23 1.15 21.19
C ALA A 170 2.97 1.85 20.03
N VAL A 171 2.31 1.95 18.87
CA VAL A 171 2.91 2.46 17.63
C VAL A 171 1.89 3.29 16.86
N GLU A 172 2.33 4.41 16.27
CA GLU A 172 1.62 5.09 15.18
C GLU A 172 2.23 4.66 13.84
N ILE A 173 1.40 4.25 12.89
CA ILE A 173 1.77 4.03 11.49
C ILE A 173 1.07 5.08 10.66
N THR A 174 1.81 5.86 9.86
CA THR A 174 1.23 6.83 8.92
C THR A 174 1.71 6.57 7.50
N VAL A 175 0.77 6.35 6.59
CA VAL A 175 1.00 6.22 5.15
C VAL A 175 0.48 7.48 4.46
N GLY A 176 1.24 8.00 3.48
CA GLY A 176 0.88 9.20 2.74
C GLY A 176 1.15 9.08 1.25
N GLY A 177 0.31 9.75 0.45
CA GLY A 177 0.38 9.73 -1.01
C GLY A 177 -0.59 10.72 -1.64
N ARG A 178 -1.09 10.40 -2.84
CA ARG A 178 -2.12 11.19 -3.52
C ARG A 178 -3.48 10.48 -3.40
N PRO A 179 -4.61 11.19 -3.48
CA PRO A 179 -5.94 10.59 -3.35
C PRO A 179 -6.21 9.44 -4.34
N GLN A 180 -5.74 9.54 -5.59
CA GLN A 180 -5.93 8.47 -6.59
C GLN A 180 -5.20 7.15 -6.26
N ASP A 181 -4.27 7.18 -5.29
CA ASP A 181 -3.46 6.02 -4.90
C ASP A 181 -4.08 5.27 -3.69
N GLU A 182 -5.28 5.65 -3.24
CA GLU A 182 -5.90 5.19 -1.98
C GLU A 182 -5.81 3.68 -1.78
N ALA A 183 -6.17 2.88 -2.78
CA ALA A 183 -6.17 1.42 -2.67
C ALA A 183 -4.78 0.86 -2.32
N ALA A 184 -3.73 1.37 -2.97
CA ALA A 184 -2.36 0.97 -2.69
C ALA A 184 -1.86 1.50 -1.34
N LEU A 185 -2.25 2.73 -0.96
CA LEU A 185 -1.90 3.27 0.36
C LEU A 185 -2.54 2.46 1.50
N ARG A 186 -3.79 2.02 1.33
CA ARG A 186 -4.45 1.10 2.26
C ARG A 186 -3.73 -0.24 2.32
N ALA A 187 -3.34 -0.81 1.17
CA ALA A 187 -2.59 -2.07 1.14
C ALA A 187 -1.25 -1.97 1.90
N VAL A 188 -0.53 -0.85 1.75
CA VAL A 188 0.70 -0.58 2.52
C VAL A 188 0.40 -0.49 4.02
N LEU A 189 -0.62 0.26 4.43
CA LEU A 189 -0.99 0.40 5.85
C LEU A 189 -1.37 -0.95 6.46
N GLU A 190 -2.22 -1.71 5.77
CA GLU A 190 -2.66 -3.02 6.24
C GLU A 190 -1.48 -3.98 6.35
N ARG A 191 -0.63 -4.08 5.31
CA ARG A 191 0.53 -4.98 5.35
C ARG A 191 1.49 -4.63 6.49
N ALA A 192 1.80 -3.34 6.67
CA ALA A 192 2.65 -2.87 7.76
C ALA A 192 2.02 -3.14 9.14
N THR A 193 0.70 -2.99 9.27
CA THR A 193 -0.01 -3.29 10.53
C THR A 193 0.04 -4.78 10.85
N HIS A 194 -0.27 -5.65 9.89
CA HIS A 194 -0.34 -7.10 10.09
C HIS A 194 1.02 -7.75 10.38
N SER A 195 2.09 -7.18 9.84
CA SER A 195 3.46 -7.67 10.04
C SER A 195 4.18 -7.00 11.21
N LEU A 196 3.53 -6.06 11.89
CA LEU A 196 4.13 -5.31 12.99
C LEU A 196 4.47 -6.25 14.15
N GLN A 197 5.73 -6.25 14.54
CA GLN A 197 6.24 -6.92 15.74
C GLN A 197 6.84 -5.86 16.65
N VAL A 198 6.28 -5.72 17.85
CA VAL A 198 6.76 -4.81 18.89
C VAL A 198 7.39 -5.67 19.97
N SER A 199 8.60 -5.33 20.41
CA SER A 199 9.23 -6.02 21.53
C SER A 199 8.42 -5.83 22.82
N GLU A 200 8.08 -6.92 23.50
CA GLU A 200 7.38 -6.95 24.80
C GLU A 200 8.17 -6.24 25.92
N ALA A 201 9.48 -6.01 25.72
CA ALA A 201 10.36 -5.30 26.63
C ALA A 201 10.12 -3.77 26.60
N GLY A 202 8.93 -3.36 27.04
CA GLY A 202 8.66 -2.07 27.68
C GLY A 202 8.96 -0.81 26.86
N ASN A 203 8.01 -0.40 26.01
CA ASN A 203 7.97 0.96 25.45
C ASN A 203 7.33 2.00 26.40
N ARG A 204 7.29 1.71 27.70
CA ARG A 204 6.66 2.58 28.69
C ARG A 204 7.70 3.57 29.22
N PRO A 205 7.53 4.89 29.04
CA PRO A 205 8.26 5.83 29.87
C PRO A 205 7.82 5.62 31.33
N SER A 206 8.79 5.37 32.19
CA SER A 206 8.64 5.37 33.66
C SER A 206 8.21 6.74 34.16
#